data_AF-A0A7G2JZK3-F1
#
_entry.id   AF-A0A7G2JZK3-F1
#
_cell.length_a   1.000
_cell.length_b   1.000
_cell.length_c   1.000
_cell.angle_alpha   90.00
_cell.angle_beta   90.00
_cell.angle_gamma   90.00
#
_symmetry.space_group_name_H-M   'P 1'
#
loop_
_entity.id
_entity.type
_entity.pdbx_description
1 polymer ?
#
loop_
_entity_poly.entity_id
_entity_poly.type
_entity_poly.pdbx_seq_one_letter_code
_entity_poly.pdbx_strand_id
1 'polypeptide(L)' 'MKKEMLHSHYDWQYLIYTLALNRYLQSVVPHYDYARDFGGVFYLFLRGMNGEPQSGIFYDRPRVELITELDGVF' A
#
# COMPACT_ATOMS: atom_id res chain seq x y z
N MET A 1 14.23 8.01 -4.33
CA MET A 1 12.88 7.66 -3.86
C MET A 1 12.86 6.50 -2.87
N LYS A 2 13.24 5.26 -3.22
CA LYS A 2 13.32 4.14 -2.25
C LYS A 2 14.10 4.45 -0.96
N LYS A 3 15.22 5.18 -1.06
CA LYS A 3 16.04 5.62 0.10
C LYS A 3 15.37 6.66 1.02
N GLU A 4 14.44 7.47 0.51
CA GLU A 4 13.70 8.45 1.31
C GLU A 4 12.51 7.80 2.05
N MET A 5 11.92 6.74 1.48
CA MET A 5 10.85 5.98 2.16
C MET A 5 11.37 5.25 3.40
N LEU A 6 12.51 4.56 3.26
CA LEU A 6 13.21 3.86 4.35
C LEU A 6 13.72 4.80 5.46
N HIS A 7 14.02 6.06 5.16
CA HIS A 7 14.53 7.03 6.14
C HIS A 7 13.44 7.69 6.98
N SER A 8 12.18 7.67 6.54
CA SER A 8 11.07 8.35 7.22
C SER A 8 10.00 7.37 7.74
N HIS A 9 10.29 6.07 7.82
CA HIS A 9 9.33 5.03 8.26
C HIS A 9 8.01 5.01 7.46
N TYR A 10 8.00 5.53 6.23
CA TYR A 10 6.79 5.50 5.39
C TYR A 10 6.36 4.07 5.06
N ASP A 11 7.30 3.12 5.18
CA ASP A 11 7.10 1.69 5.03
C ASP A 11 6.01 1.16 5.97
N TRP A 12 6.01 1.63 7.23
CA TRP A 12 5.06 1.16 8.24
C TRP A 12 3.68 1.78 8.04
N GLN A 13 3.65 3.06 7.64
CA GLN A 13 2.41 3.78 7.44
C GLN A 13 1.58 3.14 6.33
N TYR A 14 2.19 2.78 5.19
CA TYR A 14 1.44 2.17 4.10
C TYR A 14 1.01 0.73 4.42
N LEU A 15 1.81 -0.03 5.16
CA LEU A 15 1.47 -1.38 5.58
C LEU A 15 0.26 -1.37 6.52
N ILE A 16 0.23 -0.47 7.50
CA ILE A 16 -0.92 -0.32 8.41
C ILE A 16 -2.17 0.09 7.63
N TYR A 17 -2.07 1.05 6.71
CA TYR A 17 -3.22 1.43 5.88
C TYR A 17 -3.68 0.31 4.96
N THR A 18 -2.74 -0.46 4.39
CA THR A 18 -3.07 -1.61 3.55
C THR A 18 -3.79 -2.68 4.37
N LEU A 19 -3.33 -2.95 5.58
CA LEU A 19 -3.95 -3.90 6.49
C LEU A 19 -5.37 -3.47 6.89
N ALA A 20 -5.52 -2.21 7.31
CA ALA A 20 -6.83 -1.66 7.68
C ALA A 20 -7.82 -1.71 6.51
N LEU A 21 -7.36 -1.33 5.31
CA LEU A 21 -8.17 -1.41 4.09
C LEU A 21 -8.51 -2.86 3.73
N ASN A 22 -7.55 -3.78 3.86
CA ASN A 22 -7.76 -5.20 3.59
C ASN A 22 -8.86 -5.78 4.51
N ARG A 23 -8.80 -5.55 5.82
CA ARG A 23 -9.82 -6.00 6.78
C ARG A 23 -11.18 -5.36 6.50
N TYR A 24 -11.18 -4.07 6.16
CA TYR A 24 -12.41 -3.37 5.79
C TYR A 24 -13.06 -4.00 4.55
N LEU A 25 -12.29 -4.21 3.47
CA LEU A 25 -12.79 -4.83 2.24
C LEU A 25 -13.28 -6.26 2.47
N GLN A 26 -12.59 -7.06 3.29
CA GLN A 26 -13.05 -8.39 3.69
C GLN A 26 -14.42 -8.36 4.39
N SER A 27 -14.72 -7.30 5.16
CA SER A 27 -15.98 -7.18 5.89
C SER A 27 -17.14 -6.67 5.03
N VAL A 28 -16.88 -5.84 4.01
CA VAL A 28 -17.93 -5.19 3.21
C VAL A 28 -18.13 -5.81 1.83
N VAL A 29 -17.13 -6.53 1.29
CA VAL A 29 -17.18 -7.14 -0.04
C VAL A 29 -17.27 -8.67 0.09
N PRO A 30 -18.41 -9.28 -0.28
CA PRO A 30 -18.53 -10.74 -0.32
C PRO A 30 -17.52 -11.37 -1.29
N HIS A 31 -16.89 -12.46 -0.87
CA HIS A 31 -15.89 -13.19 -1.67
C HIS A 31 -14.65 -12.38 -2.07
N TYR A 32 -14.32 -11.34 -1.31
CA TYR A 32 -13.10 -10.56 -1.52
C TYR A 32 -11.85 -11.42 -1.36
N ASP A 33 -10.94 -11.29 -2.32
CA ASP A 33 -9.64 -11.94 -2.34
C ASP A 33 -8.56 -10.86 -2.57
N TYR A 34 -7.62 -10.72 -1.65
CA TYR A 34 -6.57 -9.71 -1.75
C TYR A 34 -5.68 -9.89 -3.00
N ALA A 35 -5.37 -11.12 -3.39
CA ALA A 35 -4.52 -11.38 -4.56
C ALA A 35 -5.23 -11.02 -5.88
N ARG A 36 -6.56 -11.16 -5.93
CA ARG A 36 -7.38 -10.81 -7.10
C ARG A 36 -7.81 -9.34 -7.12
N ASP A 37 -8.30 -8.83 -5.99
CA ASP A 37 -9.10 -7.60 -5.93
C ASP A 37 -8.27 -6.40 -5.44
N PHE A 38 -7.13 -6.61 -4.78
CA PHE A 38 -6.28 -5.52 -4.30
C PHE A 38 -5.28 -5.04 -5.37
N GLY A 39 -5.45 -3.80 -5.82
CA GLY A 39 -4.66 -3.19 -6.90
C GLY A 39 -3.29 -2.62 -6.50
N GLY A 40 -2.98 -2.54 -5.21
CA GLY A 40 -1.77 -1.88 -4.69
C GLY A 40 -2.02 -0.47 -4.15
N VAL A 41 -0.94 0.21 -3.79
CA VAL A 41 -0.91 1.51 -3.11
C VAL A 41 -0.14 2.51 -3.96
N PHE A 42 -0.69 3.72 -4.08
CA PHE A 42 -0.06 4.83 -4.77
C PHE A 42 0.32 5.92 -3.77
N TYR A 43 1.59 6.29 -3.75
CA TYR A 43 2.13 7.44 -3.05
C TYR A 43 2.40 8.57 -4.03
N LEU A 44 1.68 9.67 -3.87
CA LEU A 44 1.80 10.85 -4.71
C LEU A 44 2.66 11.90 -3.99
N PHE A 45 3.89 12.06 -4.45
CA PHE A 45 4.80 13.12 -4.01
C PHE A 45 4.51 14.39 -4.81
N LEU A 46 3.60 15.21 -4.27
CA LEU A 46 3.13 16.45 -4.91
C LEU A 46 4.26 17.41 -5.34
N ARG A 47 5.38 17.46 -4.60
CA ARG A 47 6.54 18.29 -4.97
C ARG A 47 7.32 17.75 -6.18
N GLY A 48 7.17 16.47 -6.50
CA GLY A 48 7.81 15.83 -7.65
C GLY A 48 6.93 15.75 -8.89
N MET A 49 5.65 16.14 -8.80
CA MET A 49 4.72 16.13 -9.93
C MET A 49 4.93 17.39 -10.78
N ASN A 50 5.79 17.29 -11.79
CA ASN A 50 6.10 18.37 -12.74
C ASN A 50 5.28 18.31 -14.04
N GLY A 51 4.22 17.52 -14.09
CA GLY A 51 3.37 17.33 -15.28
C GLY A 51 3.86 16.25 -16.25
N GLU A 52 5.01 15.62 -16.01
CA GLU A 52 5.46 14.46 -16.78
C GLU A 52 4.89 13.13 -16.25
N PRO A 53 4.62 12.14 -17.12
CA PRO A 53 4.18 10.81 -16.70
C PRO A 53 5.18 10.18 -15.72
N GLN A 54 4.68 9.61 -14.62
CA GLN A 54 5.45 8.94 -13.56
C GLN A 54 6.36 9.86 -12.73
N SER A 55 6.31 11.18 -12.93
CA SER A 55 7.06 12.12 -12.11
C SER A 55 6.33 12.35 -10.79
N GLY A 56 6.96 11.96 -9.67
CA GLY A 56 6.36 12.11 -8.34
C GLY A 56 5.38 11.00 -7.93
N ILE A 57 5.19 9.94 -8.72
CA ILE A 57 4.28 8.84 -8.38
C ILE A 57 5.11 7.61 -7.98
N PHE A 58 4.88 7.13 -6.77
CA PHE A 58 5.42 5.85 -6.30
C PHE A 58 4.28 4.85 -6.20
N TYR A 59 4.45 3.69 -6.83
CA TYR A 59 3.51 2.59 -6.74
C TYR A 59 4.18 1.43 -6.00
N ASP A 60 3.46 0.84 -5.04
CA ASP A 60 3.87 -0.41 -4.42
C ASP A 60 2.68 -1.33 -4.23
N ARG A 61 2.93 -2.63 -4.32
CA ARG A 61 1.94 -3.66 -4.03
C ARG A 61 2.54 -4.61 -3.01
N PRO A 62 2.24 -4.43 -1.70
CA PRO A 62 2.73 -5.34 -0.69
C PRO A 62 2.20 -6.74 -0.96
N ARG A 63 3.10 -7.71 -0.78
CA ARG A 63 2.79 -9.12 -1.04
C ARG A 63 1.71 -9.62 -0.08
N VAL A 64 0.89 -10.54 -0.54
CA VAL A 64 -0.20 -11.09 0.26
C VAL A 64 0.34 -11.74 1.53
N GLU A 65 1.47 -12.44 1.44
CA GLU A 65 2.07 -13.13 2.59
C GLU A 65 2.43 -12.14 3.71
N LEU A 66 3.00 -10.98 3.34
CA LEU A 66 3.36 -9.93 4.30
C LEU A 66 2.13 -9.37 5.01
N ILE A 67 1.03 -9.12 4.27
CA ILE A 67 -0.21 -8.59 4.85
C ILE A 67 -0.89 -9.65 5.72
N THR A 68 -0.88 -10.92 5.32
CA THR A 68 -1.42 -12.01 6.13
C THR A 68 -0.63 -12.22 7.43
N GLU A 69 0.71 -12.15 7.37
CA GLU A 69 1.55 -12.21 8.57
C GLU A 69 1.31 -11.03 9.51
N LEU A 70 1.20 -9.81 8.96
CA LEU A 70 0.86 -8.61 9.73
C LEU A 70 -0.54 -8.73 10.38
N ASP A 71 -1.54 -9.23 9.65
CA ASP A 71 -2.88 -9.45 10.19
C ASP A 71 -2.91 -10.47 11.33
N GLY A 72 -2.04 -11.48 11.29
CA GLY A 72 -1.91 -12.47 12.36
C GLY A 72 -1.27 -11.94 13.64
N VAL A 73 -0.55 -10.82 13.57
CA VAL A 73 0.14 -10.19 14.72
C VAL A 73 -0.70 -9.08 15.38
N PHE A 74 -1.69 -8.52 14.68
CA PHE A 74 -2.54 -7.41 15.14
C PHE A 74 -4.02 -7.79 15.31
#